data_AF-A0A6P0X779-F1
#
_entry.id   AF-A0A6P0X779-F1
#
_cell.length_a   1.000
_cell.length_b   1.000
_cell.length_c   1.000
_cell.angle_alpha   90.00
_cell.angle_beta   90.00
_cell.angle_gamma   90.00
#
_symmetry.space_group_name_H-M   'P 1'
#
loop_
_entity.id
_entity.type
_entity.pdbx_description
1 polymer ?
#
loop_
_entity_poly.entity_id
_entity_poly.type
_entity_poly.pdbx_seq_one_letter_code
_entity_poly.pdbx_strand_id
1 'polypeptide(L)'
;HPPTSLLQPRTSPTPSLLPSFPLSLSDLDAAPAGGNNHTVTGIQSVDIPRYLTGGSEESHANYAVIEDDGTVRLVNRDTVIDDGDTVIAGEVTADEITLMAAGRVKPNNPELIRTAHGDYSAPTVVLFPNEEFPNLAYTFIDSTVEDYQTLLYGGVAGTVSFIVTPEENGITLIGDRLSQLGEQNLTIDSLSIVAEGNGGNFWLGKSFVSHHNLAQYQEQFQRWQTGLGPAADLLLYSCFTALGVHGQAFVNSLAAITGADVAASTNLTGNAQLGGDWDLEYQTGNIEATNPFTAGVQDFYQGTLNTLTVQETVDDTATGATDNDGLLNLREALEASNSDSTVEGQTGSGTDTIRFDPTAFAGMQTITLVNGQLEITDDATIEGTGQDNLFIDGDSNSRVLNVAANNLTIKDITIQNGRVNGRGSGINFTGTGTLTLQNIEPLPRLEARGIQASDRDCNLRLSDISYA
;
A
#
# COMPACT_ATOMS: atom_id res chain seq x y z
N HIS A 1 -53.72 38.02 -33.47
CA HIS A 1 -53.75 37.80 -34.93
C HIS A 1 -52.32 37.74 -35.44
N PRO A 2 -51.99 36.82 -36.37
CA PRO A 2 -50.70 36.11 -36.39
C PRO A 2 -49.62 36.79 -37.25
N PRO A 3 -48.36 36.35 -37.11
CA PRO A 3 -47.48 36.15 -38.25
C PRO A 3 -46.73 34.79 -38.17
N THR A 4 -46.87 33.93 -39.19
CA THR A 4 -45.90 33.60 -40.28
C THR A 4 -44.76 32.62 -39.94
N SER A 5 -44.70 31.58 -40.77
CA SER A 5 -43.70 30.52 -40.96
C SER A 5 -42.27 31.02 -41.27
N LEU A 6 -41.23 30.23 -40.94
CA LEU A 6 -40.16 29.78 -41.85
C LEU A 6 -39.16 28.79 -41.17
N LEU A 7 -39.07 27.58 -41.74
CA LEU A 7 -37.96 26.62 -41.96
C LEU A 7 -36.71 26.52 -41.02
N GLN A 8 -36.31 25.25 -40.77
CA GLN A 8 -35.20 24.70 -39.96
C GLN A 8 -33.77 25.09 -40.41
N PRO A 9 -32.72 24.82 -39.58
CA PRO A 9 -32.02 23.53 -39.70
C PRO A 9 -31.78 22.81 -38.36
N ARG A 10 -31.70 21.47 -38.44
CA ARG A 10 -31.38 20.55 -37.35
C ARG A 10 -30.00 20.87 -36.75
N THR A 11 -29.93 21.01 -35.43
CA THR A 11 -28.71 20.78 -34.65
C THR A 11 -28.93 19.54 -33.80
N SER A 12 -28.04 18.58 -33.99
CA SER A 12 -27.92 17.34 -33.22
C SER A 12 -27.88 17.63 -31.71
N PRO A 13 -28.64 16.91 -30.87
CA PRO A 13 -28.26 16.83 -29.47
C PRO A 13 -27.01 15.96 -29.38
N THR A 14 -25.92 16.59 -28.97
CA THR A 14 -24.76 15.96 -28.31
C THR A 14 -25.22 14.83 -27.39
N PRO A 15 -24.59 13.63 -27.44
CA PRO A 15 -24.86 12.60 -26.45
C PRO A 15 -24.40 13.11 -25.10
N SER A 16 -25.37 13.20 -24.18
CA SER A 16 -25.14 13.43 -22.77
C SER A 16 -24.16 12.39 -22.23
N LEU A 17 -23.14 12.87 -21.54
CA LEU A 17 -22.33 12.11 -20.61
C LEU A 17 -23.24 11.24 -19.73
N LEU A 18 -23.23 9.93 -19.97
CA LEU A 18 -23.77 8.96 -19.03
C LEU A 18 -22.72 8.82 -17.93
N PRO A 19 -23.11 8.91 -16.64
CA PRO A 19 -22.21 8.52 -15.57
C PRO A 19 -21.93 7.02 -15.71
N SER A 20 -20.64 6.69 -15.68
CA SER A 20 -20.12 5.35 -15.45
C SER A 20 -20.73 4.82 -14.15
N PHE A 21 -21.56 3.78 -14.27
CA PHE A 21 -21.99 2.98 -13.13
C PHE A 21 -20.89 1.95 -12.84
N PRO A 22 -20.20 1.99 -11.69
CA PRO A 22 -19.71 0.74 -11.12
C PRO A 22 -20.96 -0.05 -10.70
N LEU A 23 -20.98 -1.35 -11.00
CA LEU A 23 -22.00 -2.27 -10.50
C LEU A 23 -22.19 -2.02 -8.99
N SER A 24 -23.40 -1.64 -8.61
CA SER A 24 -23.78 -1.44 -7.21
C SER A 24 -23.77 -2.80 -6.52
N LEU A 25 -23.14 -2.91 -5.34
CA LEU A 25 -23.18 -4.15 -4.53
C LEU A 25 -24.60 -4.66 -4.27
N SER A 26 -25.63 -3.80 -4.39
CA SER A 26 -27.04 -4.19 -4.35
C SER A 26 -27.49 -5.17 -5.44
N ASP A 27 -26.74 -5.32 -6.54
CA ASP A 27 -27.02 -6.33 -7.58
C ASP A 27 -26.43 -7.72 -7.23
N LEU A 28 -25.74 -7.81 -6.09
CA LEU A 28 -24.93 -8.95 -5.67
C LEU A 28 -25.41 -9.54 -4.33
N ASP A 29 -26.72 -9.48 -4.09
CA ASP A 29 -27.37 -10.10 -2.93
C ASP A 29 -27.29 -11.63 -3.09
N ALA A 30 -26.23 -12.22 -2.54
CA ALA A 30 -25.99 -13.65 -2.54
C ALA A 30 -27.04 -14.33 -1.64
N ALA A 31 -28.06 -14.94 -2.25
CA ALA A 31 -29.00 -15.76 -1.51
C ALA A 31 -28.26 -16.95 -0.86
N PRO A 32 -28.47 -17.23 0.45
CA PRO A 32 -27.87 -18.38 1.08
C PRO A 32 -28.34 -19.68 0.42
N ALA A 33 -27.44 -20.67 0.33
CA ALA A 33 -27.72 -21.97 -0.25
C ALA A 33 -28.75 -22.73 0.61
N GLY A 34 -30.03 -22.63 0.25
CA GLY A 34 -31.06 -23.58 0.68
C GLY A 34 -32.40 -22.97 1.05
N GLY A 35 -33.43 -23.23 0.24
CA GLY A 35 -34.83 -23.02 0.63
C GLY A 35 -35.77 -22.82 -0.55
N ASN A 36 -36.55 -23.85 -0.87
CA ASN A 36 -37.54 -23.84 -1.96
C ASN A 36 -38.69 -22.84 -1.68
N ASN A 37 -38.70 -21.66 -2.32
CA ASN A 37 -39.84 -21.05 -3.02
C ASN A 37 -39.63 -19.55 -3.35
N HIS A 38 -39.71 -19.25 -4.65
CA HIS A 38 -40.16 -18.00 -5.30
C HIS A 38 -39.65 -16.60 -4.83
N THR A 39 -38.99 -15.90 -5.78
CA THR A 39 -38.71 -14.44 -5.92
C THR A 39 -37.77 -13.84 -4.88
N VAL A 40 -36.52 -13.46 -5.19
CA VAL A 40 -36.02 -12.45 -6.15
C VAL A 40 -34.74 -12.97 -6.87
N THR A 41 -34.55 -12.61 -8.14
CA THR A 41 -33.42 -13.05 -9.00
C THR A 41 -32.15 -12.23 -8.74
N GLY A 42 -31.28 -12.72 -7.86
CA GLY A 42 -29.85 -12.35 -7.78
C GLY A 42 -28.98 -13.45 -8.39
N ILE A 43 -27.80 -13.08 -8.92
CA ILE A 43 -26.82 -14.02 -9.48
C ILE A 43 -26.22 -14.86 -8.34
N GLN A 44 -26.30 -16.19 -8.40
CA GLN A 44 -25.65 -17.04 -7.39
C GLN A 44 -24.16 -17.20 -7.70
N SER A 45 -23.31 -17.42 -6.68
CA SER A 45 -21.87 -17.61 -6.85
C SER A 45 -21.51 -18.76 -7.80
N VAL A 46 -22.35 -19.81 -7.84
CA VAL A 46 -22.24 -20.94 -8.77
C VAL A 46 -22.61 -20.60 -10.22
N ASP A 47 -23.26 -19.46 -10.46
CA ASP A 47 -23.69 -19.05 -11.78
C ASP A 47 -22.61 -18.28 -12.55
N ILE A 48 -21.66 -17.65 -11.85
CA ILE A 48 -20.64 -16.76 -12.44
C ILE A 48 -19.70 -17.52 -13.40
N PRO A 49 -19.16 -18.70 -13.05
CA PRO A 49 -18.38 -19.50 -14.00
C PRO A 49 -19.21 -19.94 -15.20
N ARG A 50 -20.51 -20.22 -14.99
CA ARG A 50 -21.43 -20.64 -16.04
C ARG A 50 -21.72 -19.54 -17.05
N TYR A 51 -21.72 -18.28 -16.59
CA TYR A 51 -21.87 -17.09 -17.45
C TYR A 51 -20.55 -16.71 -18.16
N LEU A 52 -19.39 -16.93 -17.56
CA LEU A 52 -18.08 -16.60 -18.15
C LEU A 52 -17.55 -17.66 -19.12
N THR A 53 -17.83 -18.94 -18.87
CA THR A 53 -17.28 -20.06 -19.66
C THR A 53 -18.26 -20.64 -20.67
N GLY A 54 -19.55 -20.28 -20.60
CA GLY A 54 -20.55 -20.78 -21.54
C GLY A 54 -20.71 -22.30 -21.47
N GLY A 55 -20.77 -22.85 -20.26
CA GLY A 55 -21.23 -24.23 -20.02
C GLY A 55 -20.16 -25.32 -20.08
N SER A 56 -20.04 -26.00 -18.95
CA SER A 56 -19.50 -27.36 -18.71
C SER A 56 -18.11 -27.71 -19.24
N GLU A 57 -17.30 -28.13 -18.28
CA GLU A 57 -16.05 -28.87 -18.36
C GLU A 57 -14.78 -28.04 -18.60
N GLU A 58 -13.78 -28.38 -17.77
CA GLU A 58 -12.40 -27.88 -17.74
C GLU A 58 -11.94 -27.42 -19.13
N SER A 59 -11.69 -26.13 -19.30
CA SER A 59 -11.11 -25.66 -20.55
C SER A 59 -10.18 -24.47 -20.34
N HIS A 60 -8.96 -24.69 -20.80
CA HIS A 60 -7.89 -23.73 -20.89
C HIS A 60 -8.36 -22.43 -21.60
N ALA A 61 -8.03 -21.22 -21.04
CA ALA A 61 -8.13 -19.91 -21.75
C ALA A 61 -6.82 -19.07 -22.01
N ASN A 62 -6.60 -18.60 -23.26
CA ASN A 62 -5.58 -17.62 -23.74
C ASN A 62 -6.06 -16.54 -24.79
N TYR A 63 -7.36 -16.22 -24.93
CA TYR A 63 -7.92 -14.96 -25.46
C TYR A 63 -9.43 -14.84 -25.15
N ALA A 64 -10.00 -13.63 -25.23
CA ALA A 64 -11.43 -13.36 -24.97
C ALA A 64 -12.20 -13.07 -26.27
N VAL A 65 -13.44 -13.56 -26.37
CA VAL A 65 -14.40 -13.26 -27.44
C VAL A 65 -15.59 -12.52 -26.84
N ILE A 66 -15.98 -11.41 -27.46
CA ILE A 66 -17.22 -10.69 -27.14
C ILE A 66 -18.28 -11.12 -28.16
N GLU A 67 -19.32 -11.80 -27.69
CA GLU A 67 -20.45 -12.27 -28.51
C GLU A 67 -21.40 -11.10 -28.86
N ASP A 68 -22.25 -11.29 -29.87
CA ASP A 68 -23.15 -10.23 -30.38
C ASP A 68 -24.18 -9.73 -29.35
N ASP A 69 -24.38 -10.47 -28.25
CA ASP A 69 -25.24 -10.11 -27.12
C ASP A 69 -24.47 -9.40 -25.98
N GLY A 70 -23.18 -9.14 -26.14
CA GLY A 70 -22.32 -8.49 -25.17
C GLY A 70 -21.65 -9.43 -24.16
N THR A 71 -21.87 -10.75 -24.27
CA THR A 71 -21.25 -11.73 -23.37
C THR A 71 -19.77 -11.92 -23.69
N VAL A 72 -18.91 -11.98 -22.67
CA VAL A 72 -17.46 -12.19 -22.82
C VAL A 72 -17.11 -13.63 -22.48
N ARG A 73 -16.59 -14.40 -23.45
CA ARG A 73 -16.09 -15.79 -23.28
C ARG A 73 -14.57 -15.85 -23.34
N LEU A 74 -13.93 -16.52 -22.39
CA LEU A 74 -12.50 -16.82 -22.39
C LEU A 74 -12.23 -18.18 -23.09
N VAL A 75 -11.21 -18.27 -23.96
CA VAL A 75 -10.86 -19.48 -24.76
C VAL A 75 -9.33 -19.60 -24.90
N ASN A 76 -8.68 -20.81 -24.90
CA ASN A 76 -7.26 -21.17 -25.28
C ASN A 76 -6.25 -21.78 -24.22
N ARG A 77 -5.13 -22.42 -24.53
CA ARG A 77 -4.94 -23.88 -24.60
C ARG A 77 -4.04 -24.56 -23.53
N ASP A 78 -3.48 -23.92 -22.47
CA ASP A 78 -2.52 -24.64 -21.58
C ASP A 78 -2.60 -24.35 -20.05
N THR A 79 -3.51 -23.50 -19.56
CA THR A 79 -3.68 -23.26 -18.11
C THR A 79 -4.91 -24.02 -17.60
N VAL A 80 -4.77 -24.87 -16.57
CA VAL A 80 -5.95 -25.46 -15.91
C VAL A 80 -6.65 -24.33 -15.17
N ILE A 81 -7.93 -24.12 -15.48
CA ILE A 81 -8.81 -23.13 -14.84
C ILE A 81 -9.83 -23.95 -14.07
N ASP A 82 -9.79 -23.84 -12.75
CA ASP A 82 -10.75 -24.50 -11.89
C ASP A 82 -12.10 -23.75 -11.93
N ASP A 83 -13.19 -24.46 -11.64
CA ASP A 83 -14.51 -23.83 -11.57
C ASP A 83 -14.53 -22.75 -10.48
N GLY A 84 -14.96 -21.54 -10.82
CA GLY A 84 -14.92 -20.39 -9.91
C GLY A 84 -13.76 -19.43 -10.12
N ASP A 85 -12.71 -19.79 -10.86
CA ASP A 85 -11.51 -18.98 -11.01
C ASP A 85 -11.62 -17.88 -12.09
N THR A 86 -10.92 -16.77 -11.85
CA THR A 86 -10.67 -15.71 -12.84
C THR A 86 -9.19 -15.67 -13.17
N VAL A 87 -8.84 -15.88 -14.45
CA VAL A 87 -7.45 -15.92 -14.93
C VAL A 87 -7.19 -14.78 -15.91
N ILE A 88 -6.11 -14.01 -15.68
CA ILE A 88 -5.67 -12.92 -16.57
C ILE A 88 -4.35 -13.30 -17.23
N ALA A 89 -4.39 -13.53 -18.54
CA ALA A 89 -3.24 -14.02 -19.31
C ALA A 89 -2.53 -12.95 -20.16
N GLY A 90 -3.01 -11.70 -20.13
CA GLY A 90 -2.50 -10.61 -20.96
C GLY A 90 -2.62 -9.25 -20.28
N GLU A 91 -2.32 -8.20 -21.03
CA GLU A 91 -2.40 -6.81 -20.57
C GLU A 91 -3.85 -6.35 -20.45
N VAL A 92 -4.16 -5.75 -19.31
CA VAL A 92 -5.46 -5.13 -19.02
C VAL A 92 -5.18 -3.73 -18.50
N THR A 93 -5.66 -2.72 -19.21
CA THR A 93 -5.50 -1.32 -18.81
C THR A 93 -6.83 -0.60 -18.84
N ALA A 94 -7.20 0.01 -17.72
CA ALA A 94 -8.37 0.87 -17.57
C ALA A 94 -8.14 1.81 -16.38
N ASP A 95 -8.96 2.84 -16.20
CA ASP A 95 -8.82 3.70 -15.02
C ASP A 95 -9.17 2.95 -13.72
N GLU A 96 -10.20 2.10 -13.77
CA GLU A 96 -10.61 1.19 -12.70
C GLU A 96 -10.75 -0.23 -13.26
N ILE A 97 -10.29 -1.22 -12.48
CA ILE A 97 -10.43 -2.65 -12.82
C ILE A 97 -10.96 -3.37 -11.58
N THR A 98 -12.00 -4.18 -11.76
CA THR A 98 -12.52 -5.09 -10.72
C THR A 98 -12.47 -6.51 -11.24
N LEU A 99 -11.82 -7.39 -10.49
CA LEU A 99 -11.65 -8.81 -10.79
C LEU A 99 -12.46 -9.61 -9.78
N MET A 100 -13.38 -10.44 -10.25
CA MET A 100 -14.31 -11.17 -9.37
C MET A 100 -14.17 -12.67 -9.57
N ALA A 101 -14.16 -13.46 -8.50
CA ALA A 101 -14.06 -14.92 -8.56
C ALA A 101 -14.80 -15.58 -7.40
N ALA A 102 -15.31 -16.79 -7.62
CA ALA A 102 -15.83 -17.64 -6.54
C ALA A 102 -14.74 -18.58 -5.98
N GLY A 103 -13.70 -18.84 -6.78
CA GLY A 103 -12.49 -19.56 -6.39
C GLY A 103 -11.36 -18.59 -6.09
N ARG A 104 -10.51 -18.33 -7.09
CA ARG A 104 -9.34 -17.44 -6.97
C ARG A 104 -9.20 -16.51 -8.16
N VAL A 105 -8.45 -15.42 -7.98
CA VAL A 105 -7.97 -14.57 -9.07
C VAL A 105 -6.50 -14.87 -9.31
N LYS A 106 -6.14 -15.26 -10.54
CA LYS A 106 -4.78 -15.68 -10.90
C LYS A 106 -4.29 -14.95 -12.15
N PRO A 107 -3.64 -13.79 -12.01
CA PRO A 107 -2.92 -13.19 -13.12
C PRO A 107 -1.64 -14.00 -13.42
N ASN A 108 -1.34 -14.21 -14.70
CA ASN A 108 -0.07 -14.80 -15.13
C ASN A 108 1.11 -13.85 -14.84
N ASN A 109 0.85 -12.54 -14.93
CA ASN A 109 1.77 -11.50 -14.54
C ASN A 109 0.95 -10.32 -13.99
N PRO A 110 0.91 -10.13 -12.65
CA PRO A 110 0.23 -8.99 -12.02
C PRO A 110 0.59 -7.63 -12.64
N GLU A 111 1.85 -7.45 -13.06
CA GLU A 111 2.36 -6.20 -13.64
C GLU A 111 1.74 -5.83 -14.99
N LEU A 112 0.97 -6.72 -15.60
CA LEU A 112 0.24 -6.42 -16.84
C LEU A 112 -1.17 -5.87 -16.58
N ILE A 113 -1.59 -5.81 -15.33
CA ILE A 113 -2.85 -5.19 -14.92
C ILE A 113 -2.53 -3.79 -14.47
N ARG A 114 -2.98 -2.79 -15.23
CA ARG A 114 -2.64 -1.39 -14.98
C ARG A 114 -3.91 -0.56 -14.80
N THR A 115 -4.05 0.06 -13.64
CA THR A 115 -5.10 1.00 -13.28
C THR A 115 -4.59 2.44 -13.35
N ALA A 116 -5.46 3.43 -13.08
CA ALA A 116 -5.09 4.84 -12.98
C ALA A 116 -4.23 5.33 -14.18
N HIS A 117 -4.80 5.29 -15.38
CA HIS A 117 -4.12 5.65 -16.63
C HIS A 117 -2.87 4.84 -17.01
N GLY A 118 -2.59 3.74 -16.30
CA GLY A 118 -1.43 2.89 -16.59
C GLY A 118 -0.37 2.88 -15.49
N ASP A 119 -0.52 3.71 -14.45
CA ASP A 119 0.57 4.05 -13.53
C ASP A 119 0.78 3.01 -12.42
N TYR A 120 -0.29 2.31 -12.00
CA TYR A 120 -0.25 1.36 -10.87
C TYR A 120 -0.87 0.01 -11.24
N SER A 121 -0.47 -1.06 -10.55
CA SER A 121 -1.20 -2.35 -10.56
C SER A 121 -2.13 -2.41 -9.35
N ALA A 122 -3.22 -1.64 -9.39
CA ALA A 122 -4.16 -1.50 -8.28
C ALA A 122 -5.61 -1.89 -8.64
N PRO A 123 -5.89 -3.13 -9.10
CA PRO A 123 -7.26 -3.58 -9.30
C PRO A 123 -7.96 -3.85 -7.96
N THR A 124 -9.30 -3.78 -7.95
CA THR A 124 -10.12 -4.35 -6.88
C THR A 124 -10.27 -5.85 -7.12
N VAL A 125 -10.07 -6.68 -6.09
CA VAL A 125 -10.29 -8.13 -6.16
C VAL A 125 -11.47 -8.52 -5.27
N VAL A 126 -12.46 -9.20 -5.81
CA VAL A 126 -13.65 -9.68 -5.11
C VAL A 126 -13.64 -11.20 -5.10
N LEU A 127 -13.58 -11.79 -3.92
CA LEU A 127 -13.79 -13.22 -3.72
C LEU A 127 -15.14 -13.44 -3.07
N PHE A 128 -16.06 -14.12 -3.75
CA PHE A 128 -17.43 -14.28 -3.26
C PHE A 128 -17.49 -15.14 -1.99
N PRO A 129 -18.40 -14.85 -1.05
CA PRO A 129 -18.61 -15.67 0.13
C PRO A 129 -18.97 -17.13 -0.20
N ASN A 130 -18.64 -18.05 0.71
CA ASN A 130 -19.02 -19.46 0.62
C ASN A 130 -19.47 -19.99 2.00
N GLU A 131 -19.74 -21.30 2.13
CA GLU A 131 -20.21 -21.87 3.41
C GLU A 131 -19.18 -21.78 4.55
N GLU A 132 -17.88 -21.79 4.22
CA GLU A 132 -16.79 -21.68 5.19
C GLU A 132 -16.54 -20.22 5.59
N PHE A 133 -16.67 -19.29 4.64
CA PHE A 133 -16.51 -17.86 4.81
C PHE A 133 -17.76 -17.11 4.31
N PRO A 134 -18.83 -17.07 5.12
CA PRO A 134 -20.12 -16.50 4.71
C PRO A 134 -20.18 -14.97 4.83
N ASN A 135 -19.23 -14.36 5.53
CA ASN A 135 -19.22 -12.95 5.91
C ASN A 135 -18.58 -12.08 4.82
N LEU A 136 -18.97 -10.81 4.76
CA LEU A 136 -18.37 -9.84 3.85
C LEU A 136 -17.25 -9.08 4.59
N ALA A 137 -16.03 -9.17 4.06
CA ALA A 137 -14.85 -8.54 4.63
C ALA A 137 -14.18 -7.61 3.60
N TYR A 138 -13.72 -6.44 4.03
CA TYR A 138 -12.88 -5.58 3.19
C TYR A 138 -11.42 -5.67 3.64
N THR A 139 -10.50 -5.75 2.69
CA THR A 139 -9.06 -5.70 2.94
C THR A 139 -8.45 -4.55 2.14
N PHE A 140 -7.76 -3.63 2.79
CA PHE A 140 -7.02 -2.56 2.14
C PHE A 140 -5.54 -2.85 2.28
N ILE A 141 -4.83 -2.93 1.16
CA ILE A 141 -3.42 -3.29 1.11
C ILE A 141 -2.65 -2.09 0.57
N ASP A 142 -1.69 -1.59 1.35
CA ASP A 142 -0.76 -0.59 0.88
C ASP A 142 0.15 -1.19 -0.20
N SER A 143 0.20 -0.57 -1.36
CA SER A 143 1.07 -1.01 -2.47
C SER A 143 2.56 -0.79 -2.22
N THR A 144 2.95 -0.08 -1.15
CA THR A 144 4.36 -0.02 -0.72
C THR A 144 4.82 -1.28 0.00
N VAL A 145 3.90 -2.12 0.47
CA VAL A 145 4.23 -3.43 1.05
C VAL A 145 4.92 -4.29 0.00
N GLU A 146 6.03 -4.93 0.39
CA GLU A 146 6.77 -5.84 -0.48
C GLU A 146 5.85 -6.95 -1.02
N ASP A 147 5.88 -7.21 -2.33
CA ASP A 147 5.07 -8.25 -2.97
C ASP A 147 3.57 -8.20 -2.58
N TYR A 148 3.00 -6.99 -2.45
CA TYR A 148 1.60 -6.79 -2.10
C TYR A 148 0.64 -7.54 -3.04
N GLN A 149 1.06 -7.84 -4.28
CA GLN A 149 0.27 -8.61 -5.25
C GLN A 149 -0.01 -10.04 -4.74
N THR A 150 0.94 -10.69 -4.08
CA THR A 150 0.71 -12.00 -3.45
C THR A 150 -0.42 -11.94 -2.41
N LEU A 151 -0.51 -10.83 -1.68
CA LEU A 151 -1.58 -10.58 -0.71
C LEU A 151 -2.91 -10.24 -1.41
N LEU A 152 -2.89 -9.34 -2.41
CA LEU A 152 -4.05 -8.92 -3.18
C LEU A 152 -4.81 -10.08 -3.83
N TYR A 153 -4.09 -11.03 -4.43
CA TYR A 153 -4.67 -12.20 -5.10
C TYR A 153 -4.82 -13.41 -4.16
N GLY A 154 -4.36 -13.28 -2.91
CA GLY A 154 -4.25 -14.35 -1.92
C GLY A 154 -5.36 -14.41 -0.87
N GLY A 155 -6.42 -13.61 -1.05
CA GLY A 155 -7.53 -13.50 -0.11
C GLY A 155 -8.32 -14.79 0.09
N VAL A 156 -9.04 -14.89 1.20
CA VAL A 156 -10.05 -15.92 1.43
C VAL A 156 -11.39 -15.56 0.76
N ALA A 157 -12.30 -16.53 0.66
CA ALA A 157 -13.66 -16.25 0.19
C ALA A 157 -14.36 -15.23 1.10
N GLY A 158 -15.24 -14.40 0.52
CA GLY A 158 -15.93 -13.32 1.24
C GLY A 158 -15.13 -12.02 1.36
N THR A 159 -13.89 -11.98 0.89
CA THR A 159 -13.04 -10.78 0.95
C THR A 159 -13.13 -9.94 -0.34
N VAL A 160 -13.30 -8.63 -0.17
CA VAL A 160 -13.05 -7.62 -1.19
C VAL A 160 -11.75 -6.89 -0.86
N SER A 161 -10.74 -7.06 -1.70
CA SER A 161 -9.43 -6.47 -1.53
C SER A 161 -9.27 -5.24 -2.43
N PHE A 162 -8.78 -4.15 -1.83
CA PHE A 162 -8.46 -2.89 -2.47
C PHE A 162 -6.98 -2.59 -2.29
N ILE A 163 -6.37 -2.00 -3.31
CA ILE A 163 -5.04 -1.43 -3.20
C ILE A 163 -5.14 0.04 -2.84
N VAL A 164 -4.27 0.47 -1.93
CA VAL A 164 -4.00 1.89 -1.67
C VAL A 164 -2.66 2.23 -2.32
N THR A 165 -2.71 3.09 -3.33
CA THR A 165 -1.52 3.60 -4.01
C THR A 165 -0.77 4.63 -3.14
N PRO A 166 0.53 4.88 -3.37
CA PRO A 166 1.31 5.82 -2.56
C PRO A 166 0.74 7.26 -2.55
N GLU A 167 -0.07 7.63 -3.54
CA GLU A 167 -0.62 8.96 -3.77
C GLU A 167 -2.01 9.13 -3.12
N GLU A 168 -2.65 8.03 -2.75
CA GLU A 168 -3.97 8.00 -2.14
C GLU A 168 -3.90 8.26 -0.63
N ASN A 169 -4.91 8.99 -0.13
CA ASN A 169 -5.14 9.07 1.31
C ASN A 169 -5.93 7.82 1.72
N GLY A 170 -5.25 6.81 2.23
CA GLY A 170 -5.86 5.53 2.57
C GLY A 170 -7.04 5.64 3.54
N ILE A 171 -6.96 6.56 4.51
CA ILE A 171 -8.02 6.74 5.51
C ILE A 171 -9.30 7.30 4.90
N THR A 172 -9.15 8.22 3.93
CA THR A 172 -10.26 8.77 3.16
C THR A 172 -10.83 7.73 2.20
N LEU A 173 -9.96 6.98 1.51
CA LEU A 173 -10.38 5.92 0.59
C LEU A 173 -11.25 4.86 1.30
N ILE A 174 -10.81 4.37 2.46
CA ILE A 174 -11.62 3.47 3.30
C ILE A 174 -12.96 4.11 3.65
N GLY A 175 -12.93 5.35 4.15
CA GLY A 175 -14.14 6.07 4.56
C GLY A 175 -15.15 6.23 3.43
N ASP A 176 -14.68 6.53 2.21
CA ASP A 176 -15.53 6.66 1.03
C ASP A 176 -16.15 5.32 0.62
N ARG A 177 -15.39 4.22 0.67
CA ARG A 177 -15.90 2.87 0.37
C ARG A 177 -16.92 2.39 1.40
N LEU A 178 -16.68 2.64 2.69
CA LEU A 178 -17.63 2.29 3.75
C LEU A 178 -18.90 3.16 3.70
N SER A 179 -18.77 4.45 3.40
CA SER A 179 -19.91 5.35 3.24
C SER A 179 -20.81 4.92 2.08
N GLN A 180 -20.22 4.46 0.97
CA GLN A 180 -20.97 3.92 -0.17
C GLN A 180 -21.81 2.69 0.22
N LEU A 181 -21.31 1.81 1.10
CA LEU A 181 -22.10 0.71 1.64
C LEU A 181 -23.23 1.21 2.53
N GLY A 182 -22.93 2.15 3.44
CA GLY A 182 -23.91 2.74 4.35
C GLY A 182 -25.06 3.42 3.63
N GLU A 183 -24.81 4.09 2.50
CA GLU A 183 -25.86 4.67 1.63
C GLU A 183 -26.82 3.62 1.07
N GLN A 184 -26.37 2.37 0.95
CA GLN A 184 -27.14 1.22 0.51
C GLN A 184 -27.74 0.40 1.67
N ASN A 185 -27.52 0.83 2.93
CA ASN A 185 -27.82 0.06 4.14
C ASN A 185 -27.13 -1.31 4.18
N LEU A 186 -25.94 -1.40 3.58
CA LEU A 186 -25.06 -2.56 3.65
C LEU A 186 -23.95 -2.29 4.67
N THR A 187 -23.42 -3.36 5.25
CA THR A 187 -22.29 -3.32 6.19
C THR A 187 -21.33 -4.47 5.91
N ILE A 188 -20.09 -4.32 6.36
CA ILE A 188 -19.10 -5.40 6.42
C ILE A 188 -18.93 -5.92 7.84
N ASP A 189 -18.50 -7.17 7.96
CA ASP A 189 -18.23 -7.85 9.23
C ASP A 189 -16.77 -7.67 9.67
N SER A 190 -15.85 -7.35 8.75
CA SER A 190 -14.49 -7.02 9.13
C SER A 190 -13.79 -6.12 8.11
N LEU A 191 -12.90 -5.29 8.62
CA LEU A 191 -11.98 -4.45 7.86
C LEU A 191 -10.56 -4.85 8.22
N SER A 192 -9.80 -5.36 7.25
CA SER A 192 -8.37 -5.58 7.39
C SER A 192 -7.60 -4.46 6.71
N ILE A 193 -6.57 -3.94 7.37
CA ILE A 193 -5.59 -3.01 6.81
C ILE A 193 -4.24 -3.70 6.83
N VAL A 194 -3.58 -3.73 5.68
CA VAL A 194 -2.29 -4.39 5.48
C VAL A 194 -1.32 -3.35 5.01
N ALA A 195 -0.37 -3.04 5.88
CA ALA A 195 0.34 -1.77 5.84
C ALA A 195 1.70 -1.93 6.48
N GLU A 196 2.65 -1.11 6.04
CA GLU A 196 3.88 -0.96 6.81
C GLU A 196 3.59 -0.25 8.13
N GLY A 197 4.17 -0.72 9.24
CA GLY A 197 3.96 -0.08 10.54
C GLY A 197 5.12 -0.19 11.51
N ASN A 198 4.93 0.49 12.64
CA ASN A 198 5.84 0.45 13.79
C ASN A 198 5.10 0.82 15.10
N GLY A 199 5.81 0.89 16.23
CA GLY A 199 5.32 1.25 17.55
C GLY A 199 4.31 2.42 17.55
N GLY A 200 3.03 2.10 17.68
CA GLY A 200 1.94 3.08 17.72
C GLY A 200 1.75 3.89 16.43
N ASN A 201 2.10 3.35 15.27
CA ASN A 201 1.82 3.94 13.96
C ASN A 201 1.72 2.92 12.81
N PHE A 202 1.14 3.37 11.69
CA PHE A 202 1.16 2.67 10.40
C PHE A 202 1.03 3.65 9.22
N TRP A 203 1.47 3.21 8.06
CA TRP A 203 1.33 3.89 6.77
C TRP A 203 0.20 3.27 5.94
N LEU A 204 -0.58 4.08 5.23
CA LEU A 204 -1.55 3.60 4.25
C LEU A 204 -1.65 4.59 3.08
N GLY A 205 -0.90 4.32 2.01
CA GLY A 205 -0.63 5.27 0.93
C GLY A 205 0.16 6.47 1.47
N LYS A 206 -0.39 7.69 1.28
CA LYS A 206 0.18 8.91 1.88
C LYS A 206 -0.26 9.19 3.31
N SER A 207 -1.16 8.37 3.87
CA SER A 207 -1.63 8.55 5.24
C SER A 207 -0.63 7.94 6.22
N PHE A 208 0.00 8.76 7.04
CA PHE A 208 0.69 8.30 8.25
C PHE A 208 -0.22 8.51 9.46
N VAL A 209 -0.61 7.42 10.12
CA VAL A 209 -1.46 7.45 11.31
C VAL A 209 -0.64 6.98 12.49
N SER A 210 -0.58 7.80 13.54
CA SER A 210 0.17 7.51 14.75
C SER A 210 -0.58 7.91 16.01
N HIS A 211 -0.11 7.45 17.17
CA HIS A 211 -0.64 7.87 18.46
C HIS A 211 -0.54 9.38 18.72
N HIS A 212 0.35 10.09 18.01
CA HIS A 212 0.48 11.54 18.11
C HIS A 212 -0.56 12.30 17.29
N ASN A 213 -0.92 11.78 16.11
CA ASN A 213 -1.77 12.50 15.15
C ASN A 213 -3.18 11.91 14.99
N LEU A 214 -3.52 10.83 15.70
CA LEU A 214 -4.82 10.15 15.58
C LEU A 214 -6.03 11.09 15.73
N ALA A 215 -5.93 12.09 16.61
CA ALA A 215 -6.99 13.09 16.80
C ALA A 215 -7.30 13.92 15.54
N GLN A 216 -6.33 14.08 14.63
CA GLN A 216 -6.51 14.77 13.36
C GLN A 216 -7.33 13.95 12.35
N TYR A 217 -7.39 12.64 12.53
CA TYR A 217 -8.15 11.70 11.71
C TYR A 217 -9.52 11.34 12.32
N GLN A 218 -9.89 11.95 13.46
CA GLN A 218 -11.06 11.54 14.22
C GLN A 218 -12.37 11.58 13.39
N GLU A 219 -12.59 12.65 12.63
CA GLU A 219 -13.79 12.77 11.79
C GLU A 219 -13.83 11.71 10.68
N GLN A 220 -12.68 11.38 10.10
CA GLN A 220 -12.54 10.39 9.04
C GLN A 220 -12.81 8.99 9.58
N PHE A 221 -12.22 8.62 10.71
CA PHE A 221 -12.48 7.33 11.37
C PHE A 221 -13.93 7.20 11.86
N GLN A 222 -14.55 8.29 12.33
CA GLN A 222 -15.98 8.27 12.69
C GLN A 222 -16.88 7.99 11.47
N ARG A 223 -16.50 8.42 10.26
CA ARG A 223 -17.27 8.10 9.05
C ARG A 223 -17.26 6.61 8.73
N TRP A 224 -16.23 5.87 9.13
CA TRP A 224 -16.14 4.43 8.87
C TRP A 224 -17.31 3.67 9.48
N GLN A 225 -17.83 4.13 10.63
CA GLN A 225 -19.00 3.55 11.31
C GLN A 225 -20.22 3.33 10.40
N THR A 226 -20.36 4.10 9.32
CA THR A 226 -21.49 4.00 8.41
C THR A 226 -21.54 2.70 7.61
N GLY A 227 -20.39 2.05 7.38
CA GLY A 227 -20.28 0.79 6.65
C GLY A 227 -19.83 -0.39 7.52
N LEU A 228 -19.54 -0.17 8.80
CA LEU A 228 -19.14 -1.23 9.73
C LEU A 228 -20.38 -1.85 10.41
N GLY A 229 -20.44 -3.17 10.42
CA GLY A 229 -21.45 -3.91 11.15
C GLY A 229 -21.35 -3.69 12.68
N PRO A 230 -22.41 -3.95 13.47
CA PRO A 230 -22.40 -3.72 14.91
C PRO A 230 -21.38 -4.54 15.72
N ALA A 231 -20.87 -5.62 15.14
CA ALA A 231 -19.81 -6.47 15.68
C ALA A 231 -18.67 -6.60 14.67
N ALA A 232 -18.41 -5.54 13.90
CA ALA A 232 -17.34 -5.57 12.92
C ALA A 232 -15.98 -5.43 13.60
N ASP A 233 -15.03 -6.22 13.12
CA ASP A 233 -13.65 -6.18 13.59
C ASP A 233 -12.76 -5.35 12.66
N LEU A 234 -11.80 -4.65 13.24
CA LEU A 234 -10.72 -3.96 12.54
C LEU A 234 -9.40 -4.68 12.80
N LEU A 235 -8.82 -5.29 11.77
CA LEU A 235 -7.57 -6.02 11.86
C LEU A 235 -6.45 -5.17 11.24
N LEU A 236 -5.47 -4.75 12.05
CA LEU A 236 -4.29 -4.03 11.59
C LEU A 236 -3.11 -4.97 11.45
N TYR A 237 -2.88 -5.45 10.24
CA TYR A 237 -1.67 -6.18 9.86
C TYR A 237 -0.58 -5.17 9.51
N SER A 238 0.15 -4.74 10.54
CA SER A 238 1.26 -3.80 10.42
C SER A 238 2.22 -4.02 11.59
N CYS A 239 3.51 -4.15 11.30
CA CYS A 239 4.51 -4.55 12.30
C CYS A 239 4.49 -3.63 13.53
N PHE A 240 4.53 -4.22 14.72
CA PHE A 240 4.69 -3.52 16.01
C PHE A 240 3.67 -2.41 16.33
N THR A 241 2.57 -2.25 15.59
CA THR A 241 1.62 -1.15 15.80
C THR A 241 1.04 -1.09 17.22
N ALA A 242 0.89 -2.24 17.87
CA ALA A 242 0.44 -2.35 19.26
C ALA A 242 1.58 -2.51 20.28
N LEU A 243 2.85 -2.41 19.87
CA LEU A 243 3.99 -2.60 20.76
C LEU A 243 4.03 -1.52 21.87
N GLY A 244 4.20 -1.99 23.11
CA GLY A 244 4.38 -1.12 24.27
C GLY A 244 3.15 -0.29 24.63
N VAL A 245 3.30 0.57 25.65
CA VAL A 245 2.17 1.36 26.20
C VAL A 245 1.59 2.36 25.19
N HIS A 246 2.42 2.91 24.30
CA HIS A 246 2.00 3.85 23.27
C HIS A 246 1.23 3.14 22.14
N GLY A 247 1.71 1.98 21.67
CA GLY A 247 0.99 1.17 20.68
C GLY A 247 -0.34 0.66 21.20
N GLN A 248 -0.39 0.18 22.45
CA GLN A 248 -1.66 -0.23 23.05
C GLN A 248 -2.64 0.96 23.21
N ALA A 249 -2.14 2.13 23.62
CA ALA A 249 -2.98 3.33 23.71
C ALA A 249 -3.52 3.79 22.33
N PHE A 250 -2.71 3.61 21.28
CA PHE A 250 -3.11 3.85 19.90
C PHE A 250 -4.29 2.96 19.50
N VAL A 251 -4.15 1.63 19.66
CA VAL A 251 -5.19 0.65 19.31
C VAL A 251 -6.48 0.90 20.10
N ASN A 252 -6.38 1.15 21.40
CA ASN A 252 -7.54 1.49 22.24
C ASN A 252 -8.26 2.77 21.77
N SER A 253 -7.49 3.78 21.36
CA SER A 253 -8.07 5.04 20.87
C SER A 253 -8.75 4.83 19.52
N LEU A 254 -8.18 4.01 18.64
CA LEU A 254 -8.79 3.68 17.36
C LEU A 254 -10.10 2.90 17.55
N ALA A 255 -10.13 1.94 18.47
CA ALA A 255 -11.35 1.21 18.86
C ALA A 255 -12.43 2.18 19.38
N ALA A 256 -12.04 3.13 20.25
CA ALA A 256 -12.98 4.11 20.79
C ALA A 256 -13.55 5.06 19.73
N ILE A 257 -12.76 5.45 18.72
CA ILE A 257 -13.19 6.37 17.65
C ILE A 257 -14.06 5.64 16.62
N THR A 258 -13.65 4.44 16.21
CA THR A 258 -14.36 3.64 15.19
C THR A 258 -15.57 2.90 15.77
N GLY A 259 -15.58 2.60 17.07
CA GLY A 259 -16.62 1.79 17.70
C GLY A 259 -16.55 0.29 17.38
N ALA A 260 -15.51 -0.14 16.66
CA ALA A 260 -15.21 -1.53 16.35
C ALA A 260 -14.26 -2.13 17.39
N ASP A 261 -14.26 -3.45 17.48
CA ASP A 261 -13.19 -4.18 18.14
C ASP A 261 -11.95 -4.20 17.22
N VAL A 262 -10.76 -3.95 17.76
CA VAL A 262 -9.53 -3.72 16.98
C VAL A 262 -8.46 -4.69 17.43
N ALA A 263 -7.83 -5.38 16.49
CA ALA A 263 -6.65 -6.20 16.71
C ALA A 263 -5.44 -5.63 15.95
N ALA A 264 -4.25 -5.73 16.53
CA ALA A 264 -3.02 -5.25 15.92
C ALA A 264 -1.78 -6.00 16.45
N SER A 265 -0.72 -6.03 15.64
CA SER A 265 0.52 -6.76 15.93
C SER A 265 1.38 -6.05 16.97
N THR A 266 2.00 -6.83 17.85
CA THR A 266 3.02 -6.39 18.81
C THR A 266 4.43 -6.78 18.40
N ASN A 267 4.58 -7.59 17.34
CA ASN A 267 5.84 -8.10 16.79
C ASN A 267 5.89 -7.86 15.26
N LEU A 268 6.82 -8.54 14.58
CA LEU A 268 6.89 -8.58 13.11
C LEU A 268 5.69 -9.35 12.54
N THR A 269 5.07 -8.80 11.51
CA THR A 269 4.00 -9.46 10.76
C THR A 269 4.50 -9.89 9.38
N GLY A 270 4.24 -11.14 9.00
CA GLY A 270 4.62 -11.72 7.71
C GLY A 270 5.42 -13.01 7.84
N ASN A 271 6.54 -13.11 7.13
CA ASN A 271 7.31 -14.34 6.97
C ASN A 271 7.89 -14.90 8.29
N ALA A 272 7.52 -16.13 8.62
CA ALA A 272 8.03 -16.87 9.79
C ALA A 272 9.54 -17.13 9.78
N GLN A 273 10.18 -17.22 8.60
CA GLN A 273 11.62 -17.37 8.49
C GLN A 273 12.39 -16.09 8.84
N LEU A 274 11.74 -14.94 8.72
CA LEU A 274 12.25 -13.63 9.14
C LEU A 274 11.85 -13.28 10.58
N GLY A 275 11.19 -14.21 11.28
CA GLY A 275 10.76 -14.03 12.67
C GLY A 275 9.42 -13.34 12.85
N GLY A 276 8.65 -13.15 11.77
CA GLY A 276 7.28 -12.65 11.84
C GLY A 276 6.23 -13.77 11.93
N ASP A 277 4.98 -13.38 12.10
CA ASP A 277 3.82 -14.26 12.00
C ASP A 277 2.61 -13.47 11.49
N TRP A 278 1.43 -14.09 11.45
CA TRP A 278 0.19 -13.42 11.04
C TRP A 278 -0.81 -13.29 12.18
N ASP A 279 -0.35 -13.46 13.42
CA ASP A 279 -1.14 -13.30 14.63
C ASP A 279 -1.20 -11.81 15.01
N LEU A 280 -2.33 -11.39 15.60
CA LEU A 280 -2.51 -10.04 16.13
C LEU A 280 -2.63 -10.16 17.65
N GLU A 281 -1.54 -9.92 18.38
CA GLU A 281 -1.47 -10.29 19.81
C GLU A 281 -2.18 -9.31 20.73
N TYR A 282 -2.41 -8.08 20.28
CA TYR A 282 -3.14 -7.10 21.05
C TYR A 282 -4.50 -6.84 20.42
N GLN A 283 -5.55 -7.00 21.22
CA GLN A 283 -6.92 -6.78 20.78
C GLN A 283 -7.74 -6.02 21.81
N THR A 284 -8.72 -5.26 21.35
CA THR A 284 -9.81 -4.71 22.14
C THR A 284 -11.06 -5.54 21.92
N GLY A 285 -11.82 -5.79 22.98
CA GLY A 285 -13.05 -6.59 22.88
C GLY A 285 -12.81 -8.01 22.39
N ASN A 286 -13.75 -8.55 21.62
CA ASN A 286 -13.64 -9.88 21.03
C ASN A 286 -13.39 -9.74 19.52
N ILE A 287 -12.54 -10.60 18.99
CA ILE A 287 -12.26 -10.64 17.56
C ILE A 287 -12.81 -11.96 17.02
N GLU A 288 -13.81 -11.88 16.17
CA GLU A 288 -14.45 -13.01 15.50
C GLU A 288 -13.96 -13.19 14.05
N ALA A 289 -13.41 -12.13 13.47
CA ALA A 289 -12.81 -12.15 12.15
C ALA A 289 -11.60 -13.09 12.09
N THR A 290 -11.45 -13.73 10.94
CA THR A 290 -10.30 -14.59 10.63
C THR A 290 -9.31 -13.84 9.76
N ASN A 291 -8.10 -14.38 9.61
CA ASN A 291 -7.11 -13.81 8.73
C ASN A 291 -7.64 -13.68 7.29
N PRO A 292 -7.46 -12.52 6.62
CA PRO A 292 -8.01 -12.29 5.29
C PRO A 292 -7.31 -13.11 4.19
N PHE A 293 -6.19 -13.77 4.50
CA PHE A 293 -5.36 -14.52 3.55
C PHE A 293 -5.43 -16.02 3.78
N THR A 294 -5.36 -16.77 2.68
CA THR A 294 -5.27 -18.24 2.76
C THR A 294 -3.99 -18.69 3.47
N ALA A 295 -4.01 -19.84 4.14
CA ALA A 295 -2.82 -20.38 4.81
C ALA A 295 -1.63 -20.55 3.85
N GLY A 296 -1.88 -20.94 2.59
CA GLY A 296 -0.82 -21.06 1.59
C GLY A 296 -0.14 -19.73 1.23
N VAL A 297 -0.88 -18.61 1.32
CA VAL A 297 -0.32 -17.26 1.12
C VAL A 297 0.49 -16.85 2.33
N GLN A 298 -0.02 -17.12 3.54
CA GLN A 298 0.69 -16.84 4.79
C GLN A 298 2.06 -17.55 4.85
N ASP A 299 2.12 -18.80 4.37
CA ASP A 299 3.36 -19.61 4.31
C ASP A 299 4.31 -19.17 3.18
N PHE A 300 3.77 -18.66 2.06
CA PHE A 300 4.55 -18.33 0.86
C PHE A 300 5.06 -16.89 0.84
N TYR A 301 4.37 -15.97 1.49
CA TYR A 301 4.76 -14.57 1.53
C TYR A 301 6.18 -14.42 2.10
N GLN A 302 7.07 -13.79 1.34
CA GLN A 302 8.49 -13.74 1.68
C GLN A 302 8.87 -12.51 2.51
N GLY A 303 8.08 -11.45 2.49
CA GLY A 303 8.37 -10.18 3.15
C GLY A 303 7.91 -10.10 4.60
N THR A 304 8.12 -8.92 5.20
CA THR A 304 7.48 -8.47 6.44
C THR A 304 6.84 -7.11 6.24
N LEU A 305 5.93 -6.71 7.12
CA LEU A 305 5.18 -5.45 7.02
C LEU A 305 5.87 -4.30 7.80
N ASN A 306 7.19 -4.29 7.81
CA ASN A 306 8.00 -3.34 8.57
C ASN A 306 8.53 -2.23 7.66
N THR A 307 8.63 -1.01 8.19
CA THR A 307 9.29 0.12 7.54
C THR A 307 10.11 0.89 8.55
N LEU A 308 11.19 1.50 8.09
CA LEU A 308 12.03 2.37 8.91
C LEU A 308 11.54 3.80 8.76
N THR A 309 10.88 4.33 9.79
CA THR A 309 10.35 5.70 9.79
C THR A 309 11.15 6.59 10.72
N VAL A 310 11.86 7.55 10.14
CA VAL A 310 12.57 8.61 10.85
C VAL A 310 11.57 9.59 11.44
N GLN A 311 11.67 9.84 12.74
CA GLN A 311 10.68 10.61 13.51
C GLN A 311 11.22 11.96 14.01
N GLU A 312 12.51 12.23 13.83
CA GLU A 312 13.10 13.49 14.25
C GLU A 312 14.35 13.88 13.47
N THR A 313 14.75 15.15 13.61
CA THR A 313 15.87 15.74 12.88
C THR A 313 17.22 15.63 13.59
N VAL A 314 17.25 14.99 14.76
CA VAL A 314 18.47 14.85 15.56
C VAL A 314 19.45 13.95 14.80
N ASP A 315 20.74 14.23 14.95
CA ASP A 315 21.81 13.35 14.52
C ASP A 315 22.58 12.95 15.77
N ASP A 316 22.20 11.84 16.40
CA ASP A 316 22.95 11.24 17.50
C ASP A 316 23.54 9.89 17.08
N THR A 317 24.21 9.22 18.02
CA THR A 317 24.76 7.88 17.87
C THR A 317 24.34 6.99 19.04
N ALA A 318 23.39 7.45 19.83
CA ALA A 318 23.06 6.85 21.11
C ALA A 318 21.92 5.88 20.89
N THR A 319 22.21 4.59 20.75
CA THR A 319 21.16 3.58 20.57
C THR A 319 20.72 2.98 21.91
N GLY A 320 19.43 2.70 22.06
CA GLY A 320 18.87 1.89 23.15
C GLY A 320 18.81 2.60 24.50
N ALA A 321 19.24 1.95 25.57
CA ALA A 321 19.03 2.44 26.95
C ALA A 321 19.72 3.78 27.30
N THR A 322 20.56 4.31 26.41
CA THR A 322 21.21 5.63 26.57
C THR A 322 20.47 6.78 25.90
N ASP A 323 19.59 6.48 24.93
CA ASP A 323 18.67 7.42 24.29
C ASP A 323 17.26 6.88 24.41
N ASN A 324 16.65 7.13 25.56
CA ASN A 324 15.35 6.57 25.90
C ASN A 324 14.23 7.53 25.51
N ASP A 325 14.37 8.24 24.38
CA ASP A 325 13.31 9.06 23.85
C ASP A 325 12.33 8.23 23.00
N GLY A 326 12.77 7.08 22.49
CA GLY A 326 11.98 6.13 21.70
C GLY A 326 11.65 6.64 20.29
N LEU A 327 12.39 7.63 19.79
CA LEU A 327 12.26 8.15 18.44
C LEU A 327 13.43 7.67 17.61
N LEU A 328 13.15 7.23 16.37
CA LEU A 328 14.19 6.81 15.46
C LEU A 328 14.69 8.02 14.65
N ASN A 329 15.98 8.32 14.72
CA ASN A 329 16.60 9.31 13.86
C ASN A 329 17.17 8.69 12.56
N LEU A 330 17.65 9.51 11.61
CA LEU A 330 18.13 9.01 10.32
C LEU A 330 19.39 8.14 10.44
N ARG A 331 20.29 8.43 11.39
CA ARG A 331 21.49 7.62 11.57
C ARG A 331 21.14 6.24 12.11
N GLU A 332 20.23 6.19 13.06
CA GLU A 332 19.73 4.94 13.64
C GLU A 332 18.93 4.12 12.64
N ALA A 333 18.11 4.75 11.80
CA ALA A 333 17.43 4.08 10.70
C ALA A 333 18.43 3.40 9.76
N LEU A 334 19.51 4.10 9.41
CA LEU A 334 20.59 3.52 8.62
C LEU A 334 21.35 2.43 9.37
N GLU A 335 21.50 2.52 10.69
CA GLU A 335 22.10 1.45 11.50
C GLU A 335 21.22 0.19 11.49
N ALA A 336 19.90 0.34 11.69
CA ALA A 336 18.95 -0.76 11.60
C ALA A 336 19.03 -1.45 10.24
N SER A 337 19.00 -0.66 9.16
CA SER A 337 19.08 -1.16 7.78
C SER A 337 20.41 -1.85 7.49
N ASN A 338 21.53 -1.22 7.84
CA ASN A 338 22.87 -1.77 7.59
C ASN A 338 23.16 -3.09 8.33
N SER A 339 22.44 -3.37 9.42
CA SER A 339 22.73 -4.47 10.33
C SER A 339 21.67 -5.57 10.34
N ASP A 340 20.57 -5.40 9.60
CA ASP A 340 19.38 -6.25 9.68
C ASP A 340 18.92 -6.49 11.13
N SER A 341 18.91 -5.42 11.93
CA SER A 341 18.65 -5.55 13.36
C SER A 341 17.78 -4.43 13.91
N THR A 342 17.26 -4.66 15.13
CA THR A 342 16.38 -3.71 15.82
C THR A 342 17.17 -2.56 16.43
N VAL A 343 16.87 -1.33 16.02
CA VAL A 343 17.34 -0.07 16.61
C VAL A 343 16.12 0.80 16.93
N GLU A 344 16.02 1.33 18.15
CA GLU A 344 14.85 2.10 18.65
C GLU A 344 13.50 1.46 18.31
N GLY A 345 13.41 0.14 18.47
CA GLY A 345 12.18 -0.62 18.22
C GLY A 345 11.84 -0.85 16.75
N GLN A 346 12.64 -0.36 15.80
CA GLN A 346 12.48 -0.59 14.37
C GLN A 346 13.55 -1.54 13.84
N THR A 347 13.19 -2.52 13.03
CA THR A 347 14.12 -3.59 12.60
C THR A 347 14.41 -3.48 11.11
N GLY A 348 15.68 -3.39 10.70
CA GLY A 348 16.04 -3.54 9.28
C GLY A 348 15.99 -5.01 8.85
N SER A 349 15.72 -5.28 7.57
CA SER A 349 15.77 -6.63 7.00
C SER A 349 15.94 -6.62 5.48
N GLY A 350 17.12 -6.98 5.01
CA GLY A 350 17.43 -7.09 3.59
C GLY A 350 17.49 -5.72 2.93
N THR A 351 16.66 -5.47 1.92
CA THR A 351 16.60 -4.15 1.28
C THR A 351 15.50 -3.33 1.91
N ASP A 352 15.87 -2.28 2.65
CA ASP A 352 14.90 -1.47 3.37
C ASP A 352 14.45 -0.22 2.61
N THR A 353 13.26 0.25 2.94
CA THR A 353 12.81 1.60 2.63
C THR A 353 12.81 2.43 3.91
N ILE A 354 13.51 3.57 3.88
CA ILE A 354 13.58 4.56 4.94
C ILE A 354 12.71 5.75 4.54
N ARG A 355 11.69 6.04 5.36
CA ARG A 355 10.73 7.13 5.20
C ARG A 355 10.85 8.10 6.38
N PHE A 356 10.16 9.24 6.29
CA PHE A 356 10.14 10.26 7.34
C PHE A 356 8.70 10.51 7.78
N ASP A 357 8.44 10.61 9.09
CA ASP A 357 7.13 10.97 9.63
C ASP A 357 6.71 12.34 9.05
N PRO A 358 5.65 12.41 8.24
CA PRO A 358 5.26 13.64 7.55
C PRO A 358 4.71 14.69 8.51
N THR A 359 4.36 14.29 9.74
CA THR A 359 3.92 15.19 10.81
C THR A 359 5.13 15.84 11.49
N ALA A 360 6.13 15.04 11.88
CA ALA A 360 7.37 15.54 12.46
C ALA A 360 8.19 16.35 11.43
N PHE A 361 8.14 15.92 10.17
CA PHE A 361 8.76 16.57 9.03
C PHE A 361 7.81 17.47 8.23
N ALA A 362 6.82 18.06 8.91
CA ALA A 362 5.94 19.04 8.29
C ALA A 362 6.71 20.33 7.96
N GLY A 363 6.68 20.73 6.69
CA GLY A 363 7.38 21.90 6.18
C GLY A 363 8.90 21.69 6.04
N MET A 364 9.65 22.79 5.97
CA MET A 364 11.09 22.75 5.78
C MET A 364 11.83 22.31 7.05
N GLN A 365 12.59 21.22 6.96
CA GLN A 365 13.39 20.61 8.01
C GLN A 365 14.82 20.36 7.55
N THR A 366 15.78 20.44 8.48
CA THR A 366 17.19 20.16 8.19
C THR A 366 17.75 19.19 9.23
N ILE A 367 18.18 18.03 8.77
CA ILE A 367 18.99 17.08 9.55
C ILE A 367 20.45 17.55 9.42
N THR A 368 20.97 18.14 10.50
CA THR A 368 22.34 18.67 10.53
C THR A 368 23.26 17.59 11.10
N LEU A 369 24.21 17.13 10.29
CA LEU A 369 25.13 16.07 10.68
C LEU A 369 26.24 16.61 11.58
N VAL A 370 26.18 16.24 12.86
CA VAL A 370 27.15 16.59 13.90
C VAL A 370 28.05 15.42 14.28
N ASN A 371 27.64 14.19 13.96
CA ASN A 371 28.38 12.95 14.24
C ASN A 371 29.11 12.38 13.01
N GLY A 372 29.31 13.20 12.00
CA GLY A 372 30.03 12.84 10.77
C GLY A 372 29.10 12.30 9.69
N GLN A 373 29.70 11.68 8.66
CA GLN A 373 28.96 11.17 7.51
C GLN A 373 28.02 10.03 7.90
N LEU A 374 26.93 9.86 7.14
CA LEU A 374 26.05 8.70 7.25
C LEU A 374 26.63 7.55 6.43
N GLU A 375 26.73 6.36 7.04
CA GLU A 375 27.21 5.14 6.39
C GLU A 375 26.02 4.33 5.86
N ILE A 376 26.12 3.88 4.62
CA ILE A 376 25.11 3.04 3.96
C ILE A 376 25.84 1.83 3.38
N THR A 377 25.78 0.71 4.08
CA THR A 377 26.49 -0.53 3.76
C THR A 377 25.58 -1.62 3.20
N ASP A 378 24.26 -1.51 3.38
CA ASP A 378 23.29 -2.38 2.72
C ASP A 378 22.38 -1.61 1.75
N ASP A 379 21.78 -2.36 0.81
CA ASP A 379 20.94 -1.81 -0.23
C ASP A 379 19.69 -1.19 0.39
N ALA A 380 19.37 0.05 0.01
CA ALA A 380 18.26 0.78 0.61
C ALA A 380 17.60 1.77 -0.37
N THR A 381 16.38 2.14 -0.04
CA THR A 381 15.69 3.30 -0.61
C THR A 381 15.45 4.33 0.50
N ILE A 382 15.80 5.60 0.27
CA ILE A 382 15.53 6.70 1.21
C ILE A 382 14.57 7.67 0.52
N GLU A 383 13.37 7.82 1.07
CA GLU A 383 12.29 8.65 0.52
C GLU A 383 11.97 9.82 1.43
N GLY A 384 12.38 11.03 1.05
CA GLY A 384 12.14 12.24 1.82
C GLY A 384 10.76 12.86 1.63
N THR A 385 10.54 13.98 2.33
CA THR A 385 9.27 14.73 2.28
C THR A 385 9.22 15.80 1.17
N GLY A 386 10.21 15.81 0.27
CA GLY A 386 10.35 16.76 -0.84
C GLY A 386 11.71 17.45 -0.82
N GLN A 387 12.34 17.64 -1.99
CA GLN A 387 13.64 18.33 -2.09
C GLN A 387 13.65 19.74 -1.48
N ASP A 388 12.53 20.45 -1.52
CA ASP A 388 12.40 21.79 -0.91
C ASP A 388 12.04 21.74 0.58
N ASN A 389 11.75 20.55 1.10
CA ASN A 389 11.27 20.34 2.47
C ASN A 389 12.30 19.64 3.35
N LEU A 390 13.03 18.65 2.85
CA LEU A 390 13.97 17.87 3.65
C LEU A 390 15.41 18.06 3.17
N PHE A 391 16.25 18.56 4.07
CA PHE A 391 17.66 18.80 3.85
C PHE A 391 18.50 17.90 4.75
N ILE A 392 19.45 17.16 4.17
CA ILE A 392 20.52 16.49 4.91
C ILE A 392 21.80 17.31 4.72
N ASP A 393 22.27 17.90 5.82
CA ASP A 393 23.31 18.92 5.83
C ASP A 393 24.59 18.41 6.51
N GLY A 394 25.70 18.37 5.78
CA GLY A 394 27.01 17.96 6.32
C GLY A 394 27.70 18.98 7.24
N ASP A 395 27.06 20.13 7.50
CA ASP A 395 27.49 21.28 8.29
C ASP A 395 28.88 21.82 7.94
N SER A 396 29.31 21.63 6.68
CA SER A 396 30.70 21.85 6.26
C SER A 396 31.74 21.10 7.10
N ASN A 397 31.34 20.09 7.87
CA ASN A 397 32.18 19.35 8.80
C ASN A 397 32.60 17.98 8.23
N SER A 398 31.70 17.34 7.49
CA SER A 398 31.92 15.98 6.98
C SER A 398 31.34 15.80 5.58
N ARG A 399 31.65 14.66 4.96
CA ARG A 399 30.85 14.15 3.83
C ARG A 399 29.42 13.93 4.30
N VAL A 400 28.41 14.07 3.43
CA VAL A 400 27.03 13.74 3.84
C VAL A 400 26.81 12.23 3.85
N LEU A 401 26.91 11.56 2.70
CA LEU A 401 26.66 10.12 2.56
C LEU A 401 27.89 9.37 2.08
N ASN A 402 28.24 8.28 2.75
CA ASN A 402 29.20 7.30 2.29
C ASN A 402 28.51 5.97 2.04
N VAL A 403 28.51 5.53 0.78
CA VAL A 403 27.70 4.43 0.30
C VAL A 403 28.61 3.30 -0.17
N ALA A 404 28.63 2.22 0.62
CA ALA A 404 29.29 0.96 0.31
C ALA A 404 28.29 -0.12 -0.15
N ALA A 405 26.99 0.11 0.04
CA ALA A 405 25.90 -0.68 -0.53
C ALA A 405 26.02 -0.84 -2.05
N ASN A 406 25.47 -1.92 -2.61
CA ASN A 406 25.50 -2.14 -4.06
C ASN A 406 24.52 -1.24 -4.77
N ASN A 407 23.33 -1.03 -4.20
CA ASN A 407 22.28 -0.21 -4.76
C ASN A 407 21.76 0.78 -3.72
N LEU A 408 21.55 2.02 -4.13
CA LEU A 408 20.91 3.02 -3.29
C LEU A 408 19.97 3.85 -4.17
N THR A 409 18.74 4.01 -3.71
CA THR A 409 17.80 4.97 -4.27
C THR A 409 17.57 6.09 -3.27
N ILE A 410 17.66 7.35 -3.71
CA ILE A 410 17.32 8.52 -2.89
C ILE A 410 16.28 9.32 -3.66
N LYS A 411 15.18 9.64 -3.00
CA LYS A 411 14.07 10.41 -3.56
C LYS A 411 13.73 11.60 -2.67
N ASP A 412 13.38 12.72 -3.28
CA ASP A 412 12.68 13.83 -2.60
C ASP A 412 13.43 14.42 -1.38
N ILE A 413 14.76 14.58 -1.52
CA ILE A 413 15.67 15.10 -0.48
C ILE A 413 16.67 16.06 -1.11
N THR A 414 17.08 17.10 -0.38
CA THR A 414 18.26 17.91 -0.71
C THR A 414 19.47 17.49 0.14
N ILE A 415 20.61 17.24 -0.51
CA ILE A 415 21.88 16.94 0.15
C ILE A 415 22.80 18.14 0.01
N GLN A 416 23.25 18.71 1.13
CA GLN A 416 23.99 19.98 1.12
C GLN A 416 25.17 20.05 2.08
N ASN A 417 26.00 21.08 1.86
CA ASN A 417 27.08 21.51 2.74
C ASN A 417 28.07 20.43 3.17
N GLY A 418 28.18 19.33 2.42
CA GLY A 418 29.21 18.32 2.66
C GLY A 418 30.62 18.83 2.33
N ARG A 419 31.62 18.44 3.14
CA ARG A 419 33.03 18.84 3.01
C ARG A 419 33.98 17.66 3.19
N VAL A 420 34.85 17.46 2.20
CA VAL A 420 36.01 16.55 2.27
C VAL A 420 37.22 17.14 1.56
N ASN A 421 38.42 16.67 1.89
CA ASN A 421 39.65 16.96 1.13
C ASN A 421 39.71 16.07 -0.13
N GLY A 422 38.80 16.26 -1.08
CA GLY A 422 38.68 15.36 -2.23
C GLY A 422 37.44 15.61 -3.10
N ARG A 423 36.90 14.54 -3.69
CA ARG A 423 35.60 14.48 -4.35
C ARG A 423 34.60 13.73 -3.47
N GLY A 424 33.32 13.79 -3.82
CA GLY A 424 32.25 13.10 -3.09
C GLY A 424 32.01 13.74 -1.74
N SER A 425 31.86 15.07 -1.72
CA SER A 425 31.58 15.79 -0.49
C SER A 425 30.11 15.67 -0.08
N GLY A 426 29.19 15.61 -1.03
CA GLY A 426 27.80 15.20 -0.79
C GLY A 426 27.73 13.68 -0.66
N ILE A 427 27.93 12.97 -1.76
CA ILE A 427 27.82 11.51 -1.83
C ILE A 427 29.13 10.90 -2.33
N ASN A 428 29.64 9.89 -1.62
CA ASN A 428 30.68 8.99 -2.14
C ASN A 428 30.10 7.59 -2.29
N PHE A 429 29.91 7.17 -3.53
CA PHE A 429 29.39 5.87 -3.89
C PHE A 429 30.52 4.94 -4.34
N THR A 430 30.65 3.84 -3.59
CA THR A 430 31.66 2.80 -3.79
C THR A 430 31.05 1.44 -4.11
N GLY A 431 29.71 1.37 -4.15
CA GLY A 431 28.96 0.23 -4.63
C GLY A 431 29.24 -0.12 -6.08
N THR A 432 28.99 -1.37 -6.42
CA THR A 432 29.16 -1.91 -7.79
C THR A 432 27.89 -1.86 -8.62
N GLY A 433 26.73 -1.60 -7.99
CA GLY A 433 25.43 -1.54 -8.64
C GLY A 433 25.02 -0.12 -9.04
N THR A 434 23.80 0.26 -8.66
CA THR A 434 23.14 1.49 -9.15
C THR A 434 22.91 2.51 -8.04
N LEU A 435 23.35 3.74 -8.28
CA LEU A 435 22.90 4.90 -7.52
C LEU A 435 21.79 5.61 -8.30
N THR A 436 20.58 5.65 -7.75
CA THR A 436 19.42 6.33 -8.33
C THR A 436 19.08 7.56 -7.52
N LEU A 437 19.03 8.72 -8.16
CA LEU A 437 18.62 9.99 -7.56
C LEU A 437 17.39 10.53 -8.30
N GLN A 438 16.31 10.77 -7.57
CA GLN A 438 15.04 11.26 -8.11
C GLN A 438 14.55 12.47 -7.32
N ASN A 439 14.18 13.56 -8.00
CA ASN A 439 13.77 14.81 -7.33
C ASN A 439 14.75 15.20 -6.21
N ILE A 440 16.05 15.20 -6.56
CA ILE A 440 17.12 15.63 -5.66
C ILE A 440 17.67 16.92 -6.24
N GLU A 441 17.73 18.00 -5.45
CA GLU A 441 18.48 19.20 -5.81
C GLU A 441 19.90 19.15 -5.21
N PRO A 442 20.95 18.90 -6.02
CA PRO A 442 22.31 19.20 -5.61
C PRO A 442 22.56 20.71 -5.73
N LEU A 443 22.68 21.41 -4.59
CA LEU A 443 22.62 22.88 -4.51
C LEU A 443 23.60 23.70 -5.40
N PRO A 444 23.27 25.00 -5.66
CA PRO A 444 23.93 25.94 -6.59
C PRO A 444 25.34 26.45 -6.25
N ARG A 445 26.06 25.89 -5.27
CA ARG A 445 27.40 26.39 -4.87
C ARG A 445 28.37 25.30 -4.44
N LEU A 446 28.66 24.36 -5.33
CA LEU A 446 29.91 23.59 -5.25
C LEU A 446 30.52 23.47 -6.63
N GLU A 447 31.78 23.86 -6.75
CA GLU A 447 32.62 23.59 -7.91
C GLU A 447 32.63 22.07 -8.20
N ALA A 448 31.69 21.53 -8.97
CA ALA A 448 31.70 20.22 -9.64
C ALA A 448 32.27 18.98 -8.87
N ARG A 449 32.14 18.90 -7.52
CA ARG A 449 32.75 17.83 -6.68
C ARG A 449 31.79 17.10 -5.72
N GLY A 450 30.49 17.37 -5.80
CA GLY A 450 29.49 16.90 -4.82
C GLY A 450 29.28 15.38 -4.79
N ILE A 451 29.29 14.72 -5.95
CA ILE A 451 29.11 13.27 -6.06
C ILE A 451 30.39 12.63 -6.62
N GLN A 452 30.84 11.55 -6.00
CA GLN A 452 31.90 10.67 -6.52
C GLN A 452 31.35 9.25 -6.62
N ALA A 453 31.33 8.71 -7.84
CA ALA A 453 31.17 7.28 -8.10
C ALA A 453 32.53 6.71 -8.51
N SER A 454 33.00 5.67 -7.83
CA SER A 454 34.39 5.22 -7.90
C SER A 454 34.68 4.08 -8.90
N ASP A 455 33.63 3.45 -9.46
CA ASP A 455 33.78 2.36 -10.44
C ASP A 455 33.30 2.75 -11.85
N ARG A 456 33.93 2.18 -12.90
CA ARG A 456 33.50 2.32 -14.30
C ARG A 456 32.19 1.59 -14.60
N ASP A 457 31.82 0.62 -13.75
CA ASP A 457 30.61 -0.19 -13.91
C ASP A 457 29.43 0.34 -13.07
N CYS A 458 29.63 1.39 -12.25
CA CYS A 458 28.55 2.05 -11.50
C CYS A 458 27.59 2.77 -12.45
N ASN A 459 26.31 2.38 -12.41
CA ASN A 459 25.25 3.09 -13.14
C ASN A 459 24.68 4.21 -12.26
N LEU A 460 24.97 5.47 -12.62
CA LEU A 460 24.28 6.62 -12.04
C LEU A 460 23.02 6.92 -12.87
N ARG A 461 21.85 6.82 -12.25
CA ARG A 461 20.57 7.21 -12.86
C ARG A 461 20.08 8.51 -12.21
N LEU A 462 19.91 9.54 -13.03
CA LEU A 462 19.38 10.83 -12.62
C LEU A 462 18.04 11.02 -13.34
N SER A 463 16.96 11.12 -12.58
CA SER A 463 15.64 11.53 -13.09
C SER A 463 15.22 12.82 -12.38
N ASP A 464 14.79 13.80 -13.16
CA ASP A 464 14.17 15.04 -12.67
C ASP A 464 15.04 15.89 -11.71
N ILE A 465 16.27 16.22 -12.14
CA ILE A 465 17.06 17.27 -11.48
C ILE A 465 16.57 18.64 -11.94
N SER A 466 15.97 19.41 -11.03
CA SER A 466 15.70 20.83 -11.22
C SER A 466 17.00 21.62 -11.10
N TYR A 467 17.46 22.22 -12.21
CA TYR A 467 18.52 23.23 -12.18
C TYR A 467 17.88 24.61 -12.03
N ALA A 468 18.11 25.28 -10.90
CA ALA A 468 17.75 26.68 -10.69
C ALA A 468 18.80 27.66 -11.23
#